data_AF-K6TJ01-F1
#
_entry.id   AF-K6TJ01-F1
#
_cell.length_a   1.000
_cell.length_b   1.000
_cell.length_c   1.000
_cell.angle_alpha   90.00
_cell.angle_beta   90.00
_cell.angle_gamma   90.00
#
_symmetry.space_group_name_H-M   'P 1'
#
loop_
_entity.id
_entity.type
_entity.pdbx_description
1 polymer ?
#
loop_
_entity_poly.entity_id
_entity_poly.type
_entity_poly.pdbx_seq_one_letter_code
_entity_poly.pdbx_strand_id
1 'polypeptide(L)'
;MHRKGDYKLIVNKLTKEQIIEKAKKENGFFINTDNIHYDLDGKRMAEYLKSIGFNIIRHFDTGRNGLVLTQEGIQVSTNGHCSITK
;
A
#
# COMPACT_ATOMS: atom_id res chain seq x y z
N MET A 1 2.16 -31.48 -26.18
CA MET A 1 1.93 -30.04 -26.46
C MET A 1 1.52 -29.36 -25.16
N HIS A 2 2.44 -28.62 -24.52
CA HIS A 2 2.17 -27.90 -23.27
C HIS A 2 1.30 -26.68 -23.56
N ARG A 3 0.06 -26.66 -23.04
CA ARG A 3 -0.79 -25.46 -23.04
C ARG A 3 -0.10 -24.41 -22.16
N LYS A 4 0.39 -23.33 -22.78
CA LYS A 4 0.74 -22.10 -22.08
C LYS A 4 -0.57 -21.53 -21.53
N GLY A 5 -0.85 -21.81 -20.27
CA GLY A 5 -1.88 -21.08 -19.54
C GLY A 5 -1.37 -19.66 -19.36
N ASP A 6 -2.02 -18.70 -19.99
CA ASP A 6 -1.84 -17.29 -19.68
C ASP A 6 -2.25 -17.09 -18.22
N TYR A 7 -1.28 -17.18 -17.30
CA TYR A 7 -1.47 -16.67 -15.96
C TYR A 7 -1.61 -15.15 -16.09
N LYS A 8 -2.84 -14.68 -16.31
CA LYS A 8 -3.21 -13.31 -15.93
C LYS A 8 -2.94 -13.25 -14.43
N LEU A 9 -1.77 -12.74 -14.06
CA LEU A 9 -1.54 -12.15 -12.76
C LEU A 9 -2.64 -11.09 -12.63
N ILE A 10 -3.74 -11.45 -11.98
CA ILE A 10 -4.75 -10.49 -11.56
C ILE A 10 -4.06 -9.67 -10.49
N VAL A 11 -3.34 -8.64 -10.92
CA VAL A 11 -2.81 -7.62 -10.03
C VAL A 11 -4.05 -6.84 -9.57
N ASN A 12 -4.73 -7.36 -8.55
CA ASN A 12 -5.85 -6.71 -7.89
C ASN A 12 -5.30 -5.49 -7.13
N LYS A 13 -4.95 -4.43 -7.87
CA LYS A 13 -4.64 -3.12 -7.30
C LYS A 13 -5.93 -2.60 -6.70
N LEU A 14 -5.97 -2.54 -5.38
CA LEU A 14 -7.13 -1.99 -4.66
C LEU A 14 -7.21 -0.48 -4.91
N THR A 15 -8.43 0.02 -5.08
CA THR A 15 -8.66 1.46 -5.14
C THR A 15 -8.52 2.08 -3.75
N LYS A 16 -8.42 3.42 -3.70
CA LYS A 16 -8.43 4.18 -2.45
C LYS A 16 -9.60 3.79 -1.55
N GLU A 17 -10.81 3.75 -2.10
CA GLU A 17 -12.04 3.46 -1.37
C GLU A 17 -12.00 2.05 -0.77
N GLN A 18 -11.56 1.06 -1.55
CA GLN A 18 -11.42 -0.32 -1.10
C GLN A 18 -10.40 -0.45 0.03
N ILE A 19 -9.28 0.29 -0.06
CA ILE A 19 -8.25 0.29 0.99
C ILE A 19 -8.81 0.90 2.28
N ILE A 20 -9.53 2.01 2.20
CA ILE A 20 -10.14 2.67 3.37
C ILE A 20 -11.19 1.76 4.01
N GLU A 21 -12.08 1.17 3.21
CA GLU A 21 -13.11 0.26 3.73
C GLU A 21 -12.50 -0.97 4.40
N LYS A 22 -11.48 -1.58 3.77
CA LYS A 22 -10.78 -2.72 4.37
C LYS A 22 -10.05 -2.33 5.64
N ALA A 23 -9.34 -1.21 5.67
CA ALA A 23 -8.65 -0.74 6.87
C ALA A 23 -9.60 -0.49 8.05
N LYS A 24 -10.85 -0.08 7.77
CA LYS A 24 -11.91 0.09 8.78
C LYS A 24 -12.49 -1.22 9.29
N LYS A 25 -12.58 -2.23 8.43
CA LYS A 25 -13.14 -3.54 8.78
C LYS A 25 -12.09 -4.46 9.42
N GLU A 26 -10.85 -4.37 8.97
CA GLU A 26 -9.75 -5.24 9.31
C GLU A 26 -8.69 -4.44 10.05
N ASN A 27 -8.30 -4.89 11.25
CA ASN A 27 -7.27 -4.24 12.07
C ASN A 27 -5.85 -4.57 11.54
N GLY A 28 -5.61 -4.28 10.26
CA GLY A 28 -4.37 -4.58 9.53
C GLY A 28 -4.59 -5.53 8.35
N PHE A 29 -4.19 -5.13 7.14
CA PHE A 29 -4.16 -6.00 5.95
C PHE A 29 -3.01 -5.59 5.01
N PHE A 30 -2.71 -6.43 4.01
CA PHE A 30 -1.64 -6.16 3.06
C PHE A 30 -2.18 -5.79 1.68
N ILE A 31 -1.56 -4.79 1.05
CA ILE A 31 -1.74 -4.47 -0.37
C ILE A 31 -0.50 -4.89 -1.15
N ASN A 32 -0.71 -5.30 -2.40
CA ASN A 32 0.41 -5.52 -3.31
C ASN A 32 0.97 -4.18 -3.77
N THR A 33 2.28 -4.00 -3.60
CA THR A 33 2.96 -2.72 -3.83
C THR A 33 4.04 -2.81 -4.90
N ASP A 34 3.97 -3.80 -5.80
CA ASP A 34 4.85 -3.95 -6.97
C ASP A 34 6.33 -3.63 -6.67
N ASN A 35 6.91 -4.28 -5.65
CA ASN A 35 8.32 -4.14 -5.24
C ASN A 35 8.73 -2.82 -4.57
N ILE A 36 7.82 -2.07 -3.95
CA ILE A 36 8.15 -0.87 -3.14
C ILE A 36 8.84 -1.24 -1.80
N HIS A 37 8.96 -2.54 -1.48
CA HIS A 37 9.42 -3.07 -0.19
C HIS A 37 10.80 -2.60 0.30
N TYR A 38 11.68 -2.17 -0.60
CA TYR A 38 13.05 -1.74 -0.27
C TYR A 38 13.18 -0.25 0.02
N ASP A 39 12.08 0.49 -0.07
CA ASP A 39 12.06 1.91 0.25
C ASP A 39 12.04 2.10 1.77
N LEU A 40 13.10 2.68 2.33
CA LEU A 40 13.22 2.89 3.77
C LEU A 40 12.59 4.21 4.21
N ASP A 41 12.59 5.25 3.37
CA ASP A 41 12.02 6.56 3.74
C ASP A 41 10.52 6.69 3.42
N GLY A 42 9.95 5.72 2.70
CA GLY A 42 8.54 5.67 2.33
C GLY A 42 8.14 6.58 1.16
N LYS A 43 9.10 7.22 0.48
CA LYS A 43 8.84 8.13 -0.64
C LYS A 43 8.12 7.45 -1.80
N ARG A 44 8.58 6.29 -2.25
CA ARG A 44 7.96 5.52 -3.35
C ARG A 44 6.56 5.04 -2.97
N MET A 45 6.36 4.68 -1.70
CA MET A 45 5.03 4.33 -1.20
C MET A 45 4.09 5.55 -1.23
N ALA A 46 4.59 6.73 -0.84
CA ALA A 46 3.82 7.96 -0.89
C ALA A 46 3.44 8.32 -2.35
N GLU A 47 4.35 8.15 -3.30
CA GLU A 47 4.10 8.35 -4.73
C GLU A 47 3.04 7.37 -5.26
N TYR A 48 3.13 6.09 -4.90
CA TYR A 48 2.12 5.09 -5.24
C TYR A 48 0.73 5.44 -4.68
N LEU A 49 0.65 5.78 -3.40
CA LEU A 49 -0.61 6.14 -2.75
C LEU A 49 -1.21 7.42 -3.33
N LYS A 50 -0.39 8.42 -3.68
CA LYS A 50 -0.84 9.61 -4.42
C LYS A 50 -1.42 9.23 -5.78
N SER A 51 -0.78 8.30 -6.50
CA SER A 51 -1.24 7.88 -7.84
C SER A 51 -2.63 7.23 -7.83
N ILE A 52 -3.04 6.64 -6.71
CA ILE A 52 -4.37 6.05 -6.52
C ILE A 52 -5.33 6.98 -5.75
N GLY A 53 -4.93 8.22 -5.44
CA GLY A 53 -5.80 9.28 -4.93
C GLY A 53 -5.72 9.57 -3.42
N PHE A 54 -4.76 9.01 -2.68
CA PHE A 54 -4.56 9.38 -1.28
C PHE A 54 -3.87 10.73 -1.13
N ASN A 55 -4.24 11.46 -0.07
CA ASN A 55 -3.56 12.67 0.31
C ASN A 55 -2.51 12.35 1.39
N ILE A 56 -1.25 12.64 1.11
CA ILE A 56 -0.14 12.27 2.00
C ILE A 56 0.12 13.40 2.98
N ILE A 57 0.09 13.10 4.28
CA ILE A 57 0.51 14.02 5.35
C ILE A 57 2.04 14.04 5.41
N ARG A 58 2.64 12.84 5.55
CA ARG A 58 4.09 12.65 5.62
C ARG A 58 4.46 11.20 5.35
N HIS A 59 5.72 10.97 5.01
CA HIS A 59 6.35 9.67 5.02
C HIS A 59 7.66 9.76 5.81
N PHE A 60 8.07 8.67 6.44
CA PHE A 60 9.29 8.63 7.24
C PHE A 60 9.83 7.21 7.36
N ASP A 61 11.13 7.14 7.68
CA ASP A 61 11.83 5.90 7.99
C ASP A 61 11.56 5.48 9.45
N THR A 62 11.30 4.19 9.65
CA THR A 62 11.09 3.57 10.97
C THR A 62 12.32 2.79 11.47
N GLY A 63 13.41 2.77 10.70
CA GLY A 63 14.61 1.97 10.91
C GLY A 63 14.54 0.53 10.38
N ARG A 64 13.36 0.11 9.88
CA ARG A 64 13.12 -1.22 9.28
C ARG A 64 12.39 -1.16 7.95
N ASN A 65 11.53 -0.16 7.77
CA ASN A 65 10.72 0.07 6.59
C ASN A 65 10.25 1.54 6.55
N GLY A 66 9.89 2.02 5.38
CA GLY A 66 9.18 3.29 5.27
C GLY A 66 7.73 3.16 5.74
N LEU A 67 7.20 4.24 6.31
CA LEU A 67 5.80 4.37 6.70
C LEU A 67 5.23 5.67 6.15
N VAL A 68 4.02 5.60 5.59
CA VAL A 68 3.31 6.73 5.01
C VAL A 68 2.02 6.96 5.77
N LEU A 69 1.78 8.20 6.18
CA LEU A 69 0.52 8.63 6.81
C LEU A 69 -0.31 9.43 5.81
N THR A 70 -1.59 9.07 5.71
CA THR A 70 -2.55 9.71 4.81
C THR A 70 -3.56 10.57 5.58
N GLN A 71 -4.13 11.59 4.94
CA GLN A 71 -5.18 12.42 5.54
C GLN A 71 -6.47 11.64 5.78
N GLU A 72 -6.67 10.56 5.04
CA GLU A 72 -7.77 9.62 5.21
C GLU A 72 -7.67 8.78 6.48
N GLY A 73 -6.64 9.01 7.31
CA GLY A 73 -6.43 8.30 8.56
C GLY A 73 -5.87 6.90 8.36
N ILE A 74 -5.32 6.59 7.19
CA ILE A 74 -4.66 5.30 6.91
C ILE A 74 -3.15 5.48 7.00
N GLN A 75 -2.48 4.53 7.65
CA GLN A 75 -1.03 4.37 7.58
C GLN A 75 -0.67 3.16 6.72
N VAL A 76 0.33 3.31 5.86
CA VAL A 76 0.78 2.26 4.94
C VAL A 76 2.29 2.15 4.98
N SER A 77 2.78 0.95 5.27
CA SER A 77 4.20 0.62 5.26
C SER A 77 4.67 0.22 3.86
N THR A 78 5.97 0.38 3.58
CA THR A 78 6.57 -0.01 2.28
C THR A 78 6.49 -1.51 1.99
N ASN A 79 6.33 -2.34 3.02
CA ASN A 79 6.00 -3.77 2.87
C ASN A 79 4.51 -4.03 2.49
N GLY A 80 3.71 -2.98 2.31
CA GLY A 80 2.29 -3.06 1.93
C GLY A 80 1.32 -3.21 3.10
N HIS A 81 1.79 -3.25 4.35
CA HIS A 81 0.89 -3.31 5.50
C HIS A 81 0.12 -2.00 5.67
N CYS A 82 -1.21 -2.07 5.65
CA CYS A 82 -2.14 -0.98 5.82
C CYS A 82 -2.91 -1.11 7.13
N SER A 83 -3.04 -0.02 7.89
CA SER A 83 -3.90 0.02 9.08
C SER A 83 -4.46 1.42 9.31
N ILE A 84 -5.46 1.55 10.19
CA ILE A 84 -5.91 2.86 10.67
C ILE A 84 -4.84 3.48 11.57
N THR A 85 -4.66 4.78 11.43
CA THR A 85 -3.89 5.63 12.34
C THR A 85 -4.73 5.85 13.58
N LYS A 86 -4.26 5.38 14.75
CA LYS A 86 -4.93 5.59 16.04
C LYS A 86 -4.75 7.02 16.54
#